data_AF-A0A3M1T4P5-F1
#
_entry.id   AF-A0A3M1T4P5-F1
#
_cell.length_a   1.000
_cell.length_b   1.000
_cell.length_c   1.000
_cell.angle_alpha   90.00
_cell.angle_beta   90.00
_cell.angle_gamma   90.00
#
_symmetry.space_group_name_H-M   'P 1'
#
loop_
_entity.id
_entity.type
_entity.pdbx_description
1 polymer ?
#
loop_
_entity_poly.entity_id
_entity_poly.type
_entity_poly.pdbx_seq_one_letter_code
_entity_poly.pdbx_strand_id
1 'polypeptide(L)'
;MSPNRLLFNFAARYPILIAQTLAFDLSGALFNGIGTTLIVPLLLIFLGQPMELPGAPPLLRSIFSNFDIVDSDSKILLITAAVLLAIVLKNAAVYGSAIVSSSLARKLVLSIRKEAI
;
A
#
# COMPACT_ATOMS: atom_id res chain seq x y z
N MET A 1 -3.90 36.93 0.32
CA MET A 1 -3.55 35.61 -0.25
C MET A 1 -4.74 34.68 -0.10
N SER A 2 -4.96 33.73 -1.03
CA SER A 2 -5.97 32.69 -0.79
C SER A 2 -5.47 31.71 0.28
N PRO A 3 -6.37 31.12 1.09
CA PRO A 3 -6.01 30.13 2.12
C PRO A 3 -5.13 28.98 1.58
N ASN A 4 -5.44 28.50 0.38
CA ASN A 4 -4.68 27.42 -0.27
C ASN A 4 -3.22 27.83 -0.57
N ARG A 5 -2.99 29.08 -0.96
CA ARG A 5 -1.65 29.59 -1.26
C ARG A 5 -0.82 29.75 0.00
N LEU A 6 -1.46 30.10 1.11
CA LEU A 6 -0.83 30.16 2.43
C LEU A 6 -0.47 28.75 2.91
N LEU A 7 -1.39 27.79 2.86
CA LEU A 7 -1.13 26.40 3.24
C LEU A 7 -0.01 25.77 2.40
N PHE A 8 0.01 26.03 1.08
CA PHE A 8 1.07 25.56 0.20
C PHE A 8 2.44 26.11 0.61
N ASN A 9 2.53 27.41 0.92
CA ASN A 9 3.79 28.02 1.35
C ASN A 9 4.35 27.43 2.65
N PHE A 10 3.48 27.11 3.61
CA PHE A 10 3.90 26.45 4.85
C PHE A 10 4.24 24.97 4.64
N ALA A 11 3.47 24.26 3.81
CA ALA A 11 3.73 22.86 3.48
C ALA A 11 5.04 22.68 2.70
N ALA A 12 5.36 23.59 1.78
CA ALA A 12 6.58 23.59 0.98
C ALA A 12 7.87 23.67 1.82
N ARG A 13 7.79 24.07 3.09
CA ARG A 13 8.92 24.06 4.04
C ARG A 13 9.27 22.66 4.56
N TYR A 14 8.40 21.67 4.34
CA TYR A 14 8.56 20.30 4.81
C TYR A 14 8.52 19.26 3.65
N PRO A 15 9.31 19.43 2.58
CA PRO A 15 9.20 18.60 1.37
C PRO A 15 9.51 17.13 1.64
N ILE A 16 10.46 16.85 2.54
CA ILE A 16 10.85 15.48 2.92
C ILE A 16 9.69 14.75 3.60
N LEU A 17 8.95 15.41 4.49
CA LEU A 17 7.81 14.81 5.18
C LEU A 17 6.64 14.55 4.22
N ILE A 18 6.44 15.44 3.25
CA ILE A 18 5.45 15.23 2.18
C ILE A 18 5.83 14.02 1.32
N ALA A 19 7.09 13.95 0.88
CA ALA A 19 7.58 12.84 0.08
C ALA A 19 7.49 11.51 0.84
N GLN A 20 7.80 11.48 2.13
CA GLN A 20 7.67 10.31 2.99
C GLN A 20 6.20 9.88 3.13
N THR A 21 5.28 10.82 3.39
CA THR A 21 3.84 10.51 3.48
C THR A 21 3.36 9.88 2.18
N LEU A 22 3.70 10.48 1.04
CA LEU A 22 3.33 9.96 -0.28
C LEU A 22 3.93 8.56 -0.53
N ALA A 23 5.20 8.35 -0.18
CA ALA A 23 5.86 7.06 -0.36
C ALA A 23 5.18 5.97 0.49
N PHE A 24 4.83 6.26 1.74
CA PHE A 24 4.13 5.32 2.61
C PHE A 24 2.71 5.04 2.12
N ASP A 25 1.95 6.06 1.70
CA ASP A 25 0.59 5.89 1.21
C ASP A 25 0.55 5.07 -0.08
N LEU A 26 1.45 5.37 -1.03
CA LEU A 26 1.59 4.59 -2.27
C LEU A 26 1.99 3.14 -1.99
N SER A 27 2.93 2.92 -1.07
CA SER A 27 3.35 1.58 -0.67
C SER A 27 2.20 0.80 -0.02
N GLY A 28 1.46 1.44 0.89
CA GLY A 28 0.28 0.86 1.53
C GLY A 28 -0.80 0.47 0.51
N ALA A 29 -1.07 1.34 -0.47
CA ALA A 29 -1.99 1.06 -1.56
C ALA A 29 -1.50 -0.11 -2.44
N LEU A 30 -0.21 -0.14 -2.79
CA LEU A 30 0.39 -1.22 -3.58
C LEU A 30 0.26 -2.57 -2.87
N PHE A 31 0.67 -2.68 -1.61
CA PHE A 31 0.59 -3.93 -0.85
C PHE A 31 -0.86 -4.35 -0.60
N ASN A 32 -1.78 -3.39 -0.46
CA ASN A 32 -3.21 -3.70 -0.40
C ASN A 32 -3.73 -4.29 -1.72
N GLY A 33 -3.32 -3.73 -2.86
CA GLY A 33 -3.68 -4.23 -4.19
C GLY A 33 -3.14 -5.65 -4.41
N ILE A 34 -1.86 -5.88 -4.11
CA ILE A 34 -1.22 -7.20 -4.21
C ILE A 34 -1.94 -8.20 -3.29
N GLY A 35 -2.11 -7.87 -2.01
CA GLY A 35 -2.75 -8.73 -1.03
C GLY A 35 -4.17 -9.11 -1.44
N THR A 36 -4.98 -8.13 -1.86
CA THR A 36 -6.37 -8.37 -2.28
C THR A 36 -6.46 -9.24 -3.53
N THR A 37 -5.56 -9.01 -4.50
CA THR A 37 -5.53 -9.79 -5.75
C THR A 37 -5.17 -11.24 -5.48
N LEU A 38 -4.27 -11.51 -4.52
CA LEU A 38 -3.83 -12.86 -4.15
C LEU A 38 -4.80 -13.61 -3.24
N ILE A 39 -5.77 -12.93 -2.61
CA ILE A 39 -6.82 -13.61 -1.83
C ILE A 39 -7.70 -14.48 -2.75
N VAL A 40 -8.04 -14.01 -3.94
CA VAL A 40 -8.87 -14.76 -4.90
C VAL A 40 -8.27 -16.13 -5.25
N PRO A 41 -7.03 -16.24 -5.77
CA PRO A 41 -6.44 -17.53 -6.07
C PRO A 41 -6.20 -18.37 -4.81
N LEU A 42 -5.89 -17.75 -3.66
CA LEU A 42 -5.76 -18.48 -2.40
C LEU A 42 -7.06 -19.21 -2.04
N LEU A 43 -8.21 -18.54 -2.19
CA LEU A 43 -9.51 -19.15 -1.98
C LEU A 43 -9.81 -20.26 -3.00
N LEU A 44 -9.47 -20.05 -4.29
CA LEU A 44 -9.67 -21.08 -5.31
C LEU A 44 -8.87 -22.35 -5.01
N ILE A 45 -7.58 -22.24 -4.65
CA ILE A 45 -6.79 -23.42 -4.30
C ILE A 45 -7.34 -24.08 -3.03
N PHE A 46 -7.70 -23.28 -2.03
CA PHE A 46 -8.25 -23.80 -0.77
C PHE A 46 -9.53 -24.62 -1.01
N LEU A 47 -10.34 -24.24 -2.01
CA LEU A 47 -11.54 -24.96 -2.44
C LEU A 47 -11.26 -26.12 -3.41
N GLY A 48 -9.99 -26.40 -3.74
CA GLY A 48 -9.60 -27.42 -4.72
C GLY A 48 -9.99 -27.08 -6.16
N GLN A 49 -10.27 -25.80 -6.46
CA GLN A 49 -10.61 -25.34 -7.79
C GLN A 49 -9.34 -25.00 -8.59
N PRO A 50 -9.34 -25.23 -9.92
CA PRO A 50 -8.24 -24.80 -10.76
C PRO A 50 -8.10 -23.27 -10.69
N MET A 51 -6.84 -22.79 -10.67
CA MET A 51 -6.52 -21.36 -10.71
C MET A 51 -6.85 -20.68 -12.05
N GLU A 52 -7.25 -21.46 -13.04
CA GLU A 52 -7.69 -20.93 -14.31
C GLU A 52 -9.01 -20.18 -14.10
N LEU A 53 -8.92 -18.86 -14.15
CA LEU A 53 -10.07 -17.98 -14.26
C LEU A 53 -10.34 -17.77 -15.76
N PRO A 54 -11.25 -18.56 -16.39
CA PRO A 54 -11.61 -18.35 -17.79
C PRO A 54 -12.15 -16.92 -17.96
N GLY A 55 -11.45 -16.11 -18.76
CA GLY A 55 -11.77 -14.70 -18.95
C GLY A 55 -11.02 -13.70 -18.06
N ALA A 56 -10.05 -14.13 -17.25
CA ALA A 56 -9.22 -13.20 -16.47
C ALA A 56 -8.46 -12.22 -17.39
N PRO A 57 -8.41 -10.92 -17.03
CA PRO A 57 -7.61 -9.91 -17.73
C PRO A 57 -6.13 -10.34 -17.85
N PRO A 58 -5.42 -9.90 -18.90
CA PRO A 58 -4.02 -10.28 -19.15
C PRO A 58 -3.10 -10.05 -17.93
N LEU A 59 -3.34 -8.97 -17.19
CA LEU A 59 -2.57 -8.61 -16.01
C LEU A 59 -2.66 -9.68 -14.89
N LEU A 60 -3.86 -10.23 -14.66
CA LEU A 60 -4.07 -11.26 -13.65
C LEU A 60 -3.46 -12.60 -14.08
N ARG A 61 -3.55 -12.95 -15.37
CA ARG A 61 -2.92 -14.15 -15.92
C ARG A 61 -1.41 -14.13 -15.72
N SER A 62 -0.75 -13.00 -15.99
CA SER A 62 0.70 -12.86 -15.78
C SER A 62 1.10 -12.98 -14.31
N ILE A 63 0.24 -12.55 -13.37
CA ILE A 63 0.49 -12.74 -11.94
C ILE A 63 0.37 -14.23 -11.58
N PHE A 64 -0.68 -14.91 -12.07
CA PHE A 64 -0.92 -16.32 -11.77
C PHE A 64 0.12 -17.27 -12.38
N SER A 65 0.61 -16.98 -13.59
CA SER A 65 1.62 -17.80 -14.26
C SER A 65 2.94 -17.89 -13.49
N ASN A 66 3.29 -16.89 -12.67
CA ASN A 66 4.48 -16.93 -11.82
C ASN A 66 4.40 -18.01 -10.73
N PHE A 67 3.20 -18.50 -10.42
CA PHE A 67 2.97 -19.52 -9.40
C PHE A 67 2.77 -20.93 -9.99
N ASP A 68 2.64 -21.06 -11.31
CA ASP A 68 2.44 -22.37 -11.97
C ASP A 68 3.69 -23.26 -12.01
N ILE A 69 4.85 -22.70 -11.66
CA ILE A 69 6.14 -23.38 -11.64
C ILE A 69 6.33 -24.24 -10.37
N VAL A 70 5.36 -24.23 -9.44
CA VAL A 70 5.49 -24.80 -8.08
C VAL A 70 4.44 -25.90 -7.85
N ASP A 71 4.87 -27.02 -7.26
CA ASP A 71 4.01 -28.14 -6.84
C ASP A 71 2.84 -27.69 -5.95
N SER A 72 1.70 -28.40 -6.01
CA SER A 72 0.41 -27.96 -5.43
C SER A 72 0.48 -27.56 -3.95
N ASP A 73 1.14 -28.35 -3.12
CA ASP A 73 1.19 -28.12 -1.67
C ASP A 73 2.13 -26.96 -1.32
N SER A 74 3.25 -26.85 -2.04
CA SER A 74 4.20 -25.74 -1.89
C SER A 74 3.60 -24.42 -2.40
N LYS A 75 2.75 -24.48 -3.43
CA LYS A 75 2.05 -23.32 -4.01
C LYS A 75 1.09 -22.65 -3.03
N ILE A 76 0.31 -23.44 -2.28
CA ILE A 76 -0.59 -22.92 -1.22
C ILE A 76 0.21 -22.17 -0.16
N LEU A 77 1.29 -22.79 0.32
CA LEU A 77 2.12 -22.22 1.38
C LEU A 77 2.76 -20.91 0.91
N LEU A 78 3.26 -20.87 -0.32
CA LEU A 78 3.90 -19.69 -0.91
C LEU A 78 2.93 -18.52 -1.09
N ILE A 79 1.72 -18.78 -1.62
CA ILE A 79 0.70 -17.73 -1.79
C ILE A 79 0.20 -17.24 -0.43
N THR A 80 0.01 -18.14 0.53
CA THR A 80 -0.37 -17.77 1.90
C THR A 80 0.70 -16.87 2.54
N ALA A 81 1.97 -17.25 2.42
CA ALA A 81 3.09 -16.46 2.92
C ALA A 81 3.16 -15.09 2.23
N ALA A 82 2.93 -15.03 0.90
CA ALA A 82 2.91 -13.78 0.16
C ALA A 82 1.77 -12.85 0.60
N VAL A 83 0.57 -13.39 0.83
CA VAL A 83 -0.57 -12.63 1.36
C VAL A 83 -0.27 -12.10 2.77
N LEU A 84 0.24 -12.95 3.66
CA LEU A 84 0.60 -12.53 5.03
C LEU A 84 1.68 -11.45 5.02
N LEU A 85 2.72 -11.61 4.19
CA LEU A 85 3.77 -10.60 4.03
C LEU A 85 3.19 -9.28 3.49
N ALA A 86 2.33 -9.33 2.48
CA ALA A 86 1.66 -8.14 1.94
C ALA A 86 0.81 -7.44 3.01
N ILE A 87 0.12 -8.18 3.87
CA ILE A 87 -0.64 -7.63 5.00
C ILE A 87 0.30 -6.94 5.99
N VAL A 88 1.41 -7.58 6.38
CA VAL A 88 2.38 -6.99 7.30
C VAL A 88 2.97 -5.70 6.72
N LEU A 89 3.41 -5.73 5.47
CA LEU A 89 3.99 -4.57 4.78
C LEU A 89 2.98 -3.42 4.61
N LYS A 90 1.72 -3.74 4.27
CA LYS A 90 0.62 -2.77 4.22
C LYS A 90 0.46 -2.08 5.58
N ASN A 91 0.37 -2.85 6.66
CA ASN A 91 0.17 -2.29 8.00
C ASN A 91 1.37 -1.44 8.45
N ALA A 92 2.59 -1.89 8.17
CA ALA A 92 3.80 -1.11 8.44
C ALA A 92 3.80 0.22 7.67
N ALA A 93 3.43 0.21 6.39
CA ALA A 93 3.33 1.42 5.57
C ALA A 93 2.25 2.37 6.07
N VAL A 94 1.05 1.87 6.38
CA VAL A 94 -0.05 2.68 6.95
C VAL A 94 0.35 3.30 8.29
N TYR A 95 0.99 2.53 9.17
CA TYR A 95 1.46 3.03 10.46
C TYR A 95 2.56 4.09 10.28
N GLY A 96 3.52 3.86 9.37
CA GLY A 96 4.54 4.84 9.00
C GLY A 96 3.92 6.15 8.48
N SER A 97 2.93 6.06 7.58
CA SER A 97 2.19 7.20 7.08
C SER A 97 1.51 7.99 8.21
N ALA A 98 0.85 7.30 9.17
CA ALA A 98 0.20 7.95 10.31
C ALA A 98 1.19 8.75 11.18
N ILE A 99 2.40 8.21 11.40
CA ILE A 99 3.46 8.92 12.14
C ILE A 99 3.92 10.16 11.38
N VAL A 100 4.25 10.02 10.10
CA VAL A 100 4.81 11.11 9.29
C VAL A 100 3.76 12.22 9.08
N SER A 101 2.53 11.84 8.73
CA SER A 101 1.42 12.78 8.51
C SER A 101 1.06 13.54 9.80
N SER A 102 1.00 12.86 10.95
CA SER A 102 0.75 13.53 12.23
C SER A 102 1.89 14.48 12.63
N SER A 103 3.14 14.11 12.34
CA SER A 103 4.30 14.98 12.54
C SER A 103 4.24 16.21 11.63
N LEU A 104 3.92 16.02 10.35
CA LEU A 104 3.76 17.11 9.39
C LEU A 104 2.66 18.08 9.82
N ALA A 105 1.48 17.56 10.20
CA ALA A 105 0.37 18.37 10.68
C ALA A 105 0.76 19.20 11.92
N ARG A 106 1.41 18.58 12.92
CA ARG A 106 1.91 19.29 14.10
C ARG A 106 2.88 20.41 13.73
N LYS A 107 3.87 20.12 12.87
CA LYS A 107 4.86 21.12 12.44
C LYS A 107 4.22 22.27 11.67
N LEU A 108 3.25 21.97 10.80
CA LEU A 108 2.50 22.97 10.03
C LEU A 108 1.73 23.91 10.96
N VAL A 109 0.95 23.37 11.90
CA VAL A 109 0.18 24.15 12.87
C VAL A 109 1.08 25.01 13.74
N LEU A 110 2.19 24.45 14.24
CA LEU A 110 3.17 25.20 15.04
C LEU A 110 3.81 26.35 14.24
N SER A 111 4.15 26.14 12.96
CA SER A 111 4.70 27.21 12.12
C SER A 111 3.69 28.31 11.84
N ILE A 112 2.44 27.96 11.54
CA ILE A 112 1.38 28.96 11.30
C ILE A 112 1.14 29.77 12.57
N ARG A 113 1.04 29.11 13.74
CA ARG A 113 0.81 29.79 15.01
C ARG A 113 1.96 30.72 15.39
N LYS A 114 3.20 30.33 15.14
CA LYS A 114 4.39 31.16 15.42
C LYS A 114 4.47 32.42 14.55
N GLU A 115 3.97 32.37 13.32
CA GLU A 115 3.96 33.53 12.41
C GLU A 115 2.72 34.40 12.55
N ALA A 116 1.68 33.90 13.24
CA ALA A 116 0.46 34.65 13.53
C ALA A 116 0.55 35.49 14.82
N ILE A 117 1.57 35.26 15.66
CA ILE A 117 1.88 36.02 16.88
C ILE A 117 3.05 36.95 16.56
#